data_AF-A0A3M2B9T7-F1
#
_entry.id   AF-A0A3M2B9T7-F1
#
_cell.length_a   1.000
_cell.length_b   1.000
_cell.length_c   1.000
_cell.angle_alpha   90.00
_cell.angle_beta   90.00
_cell.angle_gamma   90.00
#
_symmetry.space_group_name_H-M   'P 1'
#
loop_
_entity.id
_entity.type
_entity.pdbx_description
1 polymer ?
#
loop_
_entity_poly.entity_id
_entity_poly.type
_entity_poly.pdbx_seq_one_letter_code
_entity_poly.pdbx_strand_id
1 'polypeptide(L)'
;MAVVGVALSASGLRPAPVKAVETYERKCSSCHGKEGALLEKGFEKKYRSDGELREMVESMPGAMGMRPEELDVMVAYTRAISRREPFLVWTTQGANTIEGEVSPGSATLRATAKRQTLKVSRPAPPRWRIELPKSVRLEDIEIVAQSGAHRVTLRLRESPYSHTK
;
A
#
# COMPACT_ATOMS: atom_id res chain seq x y z
N MET A 1 40.93 -0.94 21.32
CA MET A 1 40.09 -0.20 20.34
C MET A 1 38.87 -1.05 20.04
N ALA A 2 37.70 -0.68 20.57
CA ALA A 2 36.45 -1.39 20.30
C ALA A 2 35.83 -0.82 19.02
N VAL A 3 35.70 -1.67 17.99
CA VAL A 3 34.90 -1.34 16.81
C VAL A 3 33.45 -1.64 17.17
N VAL A 4 32.68 -0.59 17.42
CA VAL A 4 31.24 -0.65 17.61
C VAL A 4 30.63 -1.06 16.27
N GLY A 5 30.21 -2.32 16.15
CA GLY A 5 29.39 -2.78 15.05
C GLY A 5 28.01 -2.14 15.16
N VAL A 6 27.71 -1.21 14.26
CA VAL A 6 26.34 -0.73 14.05
C VAL A 6 25.56 -1.91 13.47
N ALA A 7 24.82 -2.61 14.34
CA ALA A 7 23.80 -3.54 13.92
C ALA A 7 22.70 -2.73 13.24
N LEU A 8 22.74 -2.66 11.90
CA LEU A 8 21.58 -2.30 11.10
C LEU A 8 20.50 -3.32 11.42
N SER A 9 19.53 -2.94 12.25
CA SER A 9 18.33 -3.71 12.48
C SER A 9 17.72 -4.02 11.11
N ALA A 10 17.84 -5.28 10.68
CA ALA A 10 17.02 -5.81 9.60
C ALA A 10 15.59 -5.80 10.12
N SER A 11 14.91 -4.67 9.97
CA SER A 11 13.46 -4.60 10.05
C SER A 11 12.94 -5.57 9.00
N GLY A 12 12.65 -6.81 9.42
CA GLY A 12 12.26 -7.88 8.51
C GLY A 12 11.09 -7.39 7.67
N LEU A 13 11.14 -7.69 6.37
CA LEU A 13 10.04 -7.38 5.46
C LEU A 13 8.77 -8.01 6.01
N ARG A 14 7.79 -7.17 6.32
CA ARG A 14 6.51 -7.59 6.90
C ARG A 14 5.38 -7.01 6.07
N PRO A 15 4.28 -7.74 5.89
CA PRO A 15 3.09 -7.18 5.29
C PRO A 15 2.57 -5.98 6.08
N ALA A 16 1.80 -5.12 5.40
CA ALA A 16 1.12 -4.01 6.02
C ALA A 16 0.15 -4.49 7.11
N PRO A 17 -0.02 -3.74 8.21
CA PRO A 17 -0.83 -4.14 9.35
C PRO A 17 -2.34 -4.11 9.07
N VAL A 18 -2.76 -3.60 7.92
CA VAL A 18 -4.16 -3.44 7.53
C VAL A 18 -4.35 -3.67 6.03
N LYS A 19 -5.48 -4.27 5.68
CA LYS A 19 -6.03 -4.27 4.32
C LYS A 19 -6.65 -2.91 4.03
N ALA A 20 -5.85 -1.97 3.55
CA ALA A 20 -6.24 -0.57 3.41
C ALA A 20 -7.45 -0.37 2.50
N VAL A 21 -7.52 -1.08 1.37
CA VAL A 21 -8.62 -0.91 0.40
C VAL A 21 -9.91 -1.47 0.99
N GLU A 22 -9.92 -2.73 1.45
CA GLU A 22 -11.09 -3.33 2.10
C GLU A 22 -11.54 -2.54 3.34
N THR A 23 -10.60 -2.03 4.14
CA THR A 23 -10.91 -1.25 5.35
C THR A 23 -11.52 0.09 5.02
N TYR A 24 -10.99 0.79 4.02
CA TYR A 24 -11.59 2.02 3.52
C TYR A 24 -13.00 1.79 2.98
N GLU A 25 -13.19 0.75 2.16
CA GLU A 25 -14.51 0.44 1.59
C GLU A 25 -15.53 0.14 2.68
N ARG A 26 -15.10 -0.47 3.79
CA ARG A 26 -15.97 -0.76 4.94
C ARG A 26 -16.24 0.45 5.84
N LYS A 27 -15.23 1.29 6.10
CA LYS A 27 -15.28 2.31 7.17
C LYS A 27 -15.40 3.75 6.67
N CYS A 28 -14.99 4.04 5.43
CA CYS A 28 -14.79 5.41 4.94
C CYS A 28 -15.65 5.72 3.70
N SER A 29 -15.98 4.70 2.90
CA SER A 29 -16.67 4.88 1.61
C SER A 29 -18.08 5.47 1.71
N SER A 30 -18.75 5.33 2.87
CA SER A 30 -20.10 5.89 3.07
C SER A 30 -20.13 7.41 2.93
N CYS A 31 -19.05 8.11 3.32
CA CYS A 31 -18.91 9.55 3.18
C CYS A 31 -18.05 9.95 1.98
N HIS A 32 -17.04 9.14 1.64
CA HIS A 32 -16.03 9.50 0.65
C HIS A 32 -16.18 8.75 -0.69
N GLY A 33 -17.22 7.94 -0.83
CA GLY A 33 -17.49 7.11 -2.01
C GLY A 33 -16.50 5.94 -2.17
N LYS A 34 -16.92 4.95 -2.96
CA LYS A 34 -16.06 3.84 -3.38
C LYS A 34 -14.78 4.36 -4.02
N GLU A 35 -13.63 3.82 -3.63
CA GLU A 35 -12.30 4.21 -4.12
C GLU A 35 -12.03 5.74 -4.05
N GLY A 36 -12.70 6.46 -3.13
CA GLY A 36 -12.56 7.92 -3.00
C GLY A 36 -13.32 8.72 -4.04
N ALA A 37 -14.35 8.16 -4.70
CA ALA A 37 -15.09 8.86 -5.75
C ALA A 37 -15.66 10.23 -5.31
N LEU A 38 -16.05 10.37 -4.03
CA LEU A 38 -16.58 11.63 -3.47
C LEU A 38 -15.51 12.44 -2.72
N LEU A 39 -14.29 11.93 -2.59
CA LEU A 39 -13.19 12.69 -2.00
C LEU A 39 -12.74 13.79 -2.97
N GLU A 40 -12.50 14.99 -2.45
CA GLU A 40 -12.00 16.10 -3.23
C GLU A 40 -10.64 15.77 -3.86
N LYS A 41 -10.48 16.09 -5.15
CA LYS A 41 -9.21 15.93 -5.84
C LYS A 41 -8.17 16.86 -5.20
N GLY A 42 -7.03 16.33 -4.80
CA GLY A 42 -6.00 17.11 -4.13
C GLY A 42 -6.29 17.40 -2.65
N PHE A 43 -7.21 16.66 -2.01
CA PHE A 43 -7.55 16.82 -0.60
C PHE A 43 -6.32 16.86 0.32
N GLU A 44 -5.31 16.02 0.05
CA GLU A 44 -4.08 15.96 0.81
C GLU A 44 -3.29 17.27 0.79
N LYS A 45 -3.43 18.08 -0.28
CA LYS A 45 -2.70 19.35 -0.44
C LYS A 45 -3.23 20.48 0.44
N LYS A 46 -4.37 20.27 1.12
CA LYS A 46 -4.91 21.24 2.08
C LYS A 46 -4.07 21.31 3.37
N TYR A 47 -3.25 20.29 3.61
CA TYR A 47 -2.43 20.16 4.81
C TYR A 47 -0.96 20.45 4.47
N ARG A 48 -0.29 21.20 5.34
CA ARG A 48 1.08 21.69 5.10
C ARG A 48 2.15 20.65 5.41
N SER A 49 1.80 19.63 6.18
CA SER A 49 2.70 18.55 6.59
C SER A 49 1.99 17.21 6.61
N ASP A 50 2.79 16.13 6.58
CA ASP A 50 2.27 14.77 6.75
C ASP A 50 1.63 14.57 8.14
N GLY A 51 2.11 15.30 9.16
CA GLY A 51 1.52 15.30 10.49
C GLY A 51 0.11 15.89 10.49
N GLU A 52 -0.09 17.04 9.85
CA GLU A 52 -1.42 17.66 9.74
C GLU A 52 -2.40 16.78 8.96
N LEU A 53 -1.96 16.16 7.86
CA LEU A 53 -2.79 15.22 7.11
C LEU A 53 -3.16 14.01 7.98
N ARG A 54 -2.20 13.47 8.73
CA ARG A 54 -2.42 12.34 9.63
C ARG A 54 -3.42 12.67 10.72
N GLU A 55 -3.27 13.80 11.41
CA GLU A 55 -4.20 14.26 12.43
C GLU A 55 -5.62 14.44 11.88
N MET A 56 -5.74 15.00 10.67
CA MET A 56 -7.04 15.10 10.02
C MET A 56 -7.64 13.71 9.77
N VAL A 57 -6.89 12.78 9.17
CA VAL A 57 -7.40 11.44 8.88
C VAL A 57 -7.76 10.71 10.17
N GLU A 58 -6.96 10.87 11.23
CA GLU A 58 -7.23 10.32 12.57
C GLU A 58 -8.54 10.84 13.17
N SER A 59 -8.85 12.13 12.95
CA SER A 59 -10.08 12.76 13.42
C SER A 59 -11.35 12.26 12.69
N MET A 60 -11.22 11.52 11.58
CA MET A 60 -12.36 10.99 10.85
C MET A 60 -13.01 9.81 11.60
N PRO A 61 -14.36 9.71 11.65
CA PRO A 61 -15.03 8.62 12.35
C PRO A 61 -14.59 7.21 11.90
N GLY A 62 -14.26 7.04 10.62
CA GLY A 62 -13.78 5.76 10.07
C GLY A 62 -12.39 5.34 10.59
N ALA A 63 -11.57 6.27 11.09
CA ALA A 63 -10.24 6.02 11.62
C ALA A 63 -10.21 5.79 13.14
N MET A 64 -11.32 6.04 13.85
CA MET A 64 -11.39 5.84 15.30
C MET A 64 -10.98 4.42 15.70
N GLY A 65 -10.06 4.34 16.66
CA GLY A 65 -9.54 3.08 17.20
C GLY A 65 -8.54 2.35 16.29
N MET A 66 -8.10 2.95 15.17
CA MET A 66 -6.97 2.42 14.41
C MET A 66 -5.68 2.56 15.20
N ARG A 67 -4.80 1.56 15.10
CA ARG A 67 -3.46 1.66 15.66
C ARG A 67 -2.61 2.64 14.85
N PRO A 68 -1.57 3.25 15.44
CA PRO A 68 -0.73 4.22 14.74
C PRO A 68 -0.21 3.75 13.38
N GLU A 69 0.20 2.47 13.29
CA GLU A 69 0.73 1.86 12.08
C GLU A 69 -0.36 1.54 11.03
N GLU A 70 -1.61 1.32 11.43
CA GLU A 70 -2.73 1.13 10.49
C GLU A 70 -3.15 2.48 9.91
N LEU A 71 -3.18 3.51 10.76
CA LEU A 71 -3.46 4.88 10.36
C LEU A 71 -2.44 5.37 9.31
N ASP A 72 -1.15 5.05 9.43
CA ASP A 72 -0.15 5.40 8.41
C ASP A 72 -0.48 4.84 7.02
N VAL A 73 -0.93 3.58 6.95
CA VAL A 73 -1.35 2.96 5.68
C VAL A 73 -2.60 3.65 5.13
N MET A 74 -3.54 4.01 6.01
CA MET A 74 -4.77 4.70 5.62
C MET A 74 -4.53 6.14 5.16
N VAL A 75 -3.55 6.83 5.75
CA VAL A 75 -3.07 8.15 5.28
C VAL A 75 -2.46 8.01 3.89
N ALA A 76 -1.60 7.01 3.68
CA ALA A 76 -1.04 6.73 2.37
C ALA A 76 -2.11 6.39 1.32
N TYR A 77 -3.15 5.63 1.70
CA TYR A 77 -4.25 5.33 0.81
C TYR A 77 -5.10 6.57 0.50
N THR A 78 -5.42 7.39 1.51
CA THR A 78 -6.12 8.67 1.36
C THR A 78 -5.37 9.61 0.41
N ARG A 79 -4.05 9.68 0.55
CA ARG A 79 -3.17 10.41 -0.36
C ARG A 79 -3.33 9.93 -1.80
N ALA A 80 -3.21 8.63 -2.04
CA ALA A 80 -3.34 8.04 -3.39
C ALA A 80 -4.70 8.34 -4.04
N ILE A 81 -5.81 8.10 -3.33
CA ILE A 81 -7.16 8.32 -3.89
C ILE A 81 -7.46 9.80 -4.12
N SER A 82 -6.95 10.71 -3.26
CA SER A 82 -7.09 12.15 -3.48
C SER A 82 -6.35 12.63 -4.73
N ARG A 83 -5.20 12.00 -5.05
CA ARG A 83 -4.41 12.26 -6.26
C ARG A 83 -4.93 11.56 -7.51
N ARG A 84 -5.92 10.66 -7.36
CA ARG A 84 -6.42 9.75 -8.41
C ARG A 84 -5.32 8.81 -8.92
N GLU A 85 -4.38 8.48 -8.04
CA GLU A 85 -3.26 7.57 -8.33
C GLU A 85 -3.61 6.15 -7.88
N PRO A 86 -3.11 5.10 -8.57
CA PRO A 86 -3.25 3.74 -8.09
C PRO A 86 -2.53 3.56 -6.76
N PHE A 87 -3.10 2.77 -5.86
CA PHE A 87 -2.49 2.36 -4.61
C PHE A 87 -2.20 0.86 -4.63
N LEU A 88 -1.02 0.49 -4.11
CA LEU A 88 -0.60 -0.89 -3.91
C LEU A 88 -0.24 -1.12 -2.44
N VAL A 89 -0.69 -2.25 -1.90
CA VAL A 89 -0.32 -2.72 -0.56
C VAL A 89 -0.17 -4.23 -0.54
N TRP A 90 0.89 -4.74 0.08
CA TRP A 90 1.12 -6.14 0.42
C TRP A 90 0.59 -6.40 1.83
N THR A 91 -0.34 -7.33 2.00
CA THR A 91 -1.08 -7.54 3.27
C THR A 91 -0.90 -8.93 3.86
N THR A 92 -0.48 -9.91 3.06
CA THR A 92 -0.38 -11.31 3.50
C THR A 92 0.85 -11.98 2.93
N GLN A 93 1.56 -12.74 3.77
CA GLN A 93 2.63 -13.65 3.35
C GLN A 93 2.22 -15.08 3.67
N GLY A 94 2.15 -15.92 2.64
CA GLY A 94 2.06 -17.38 2.78
C GLY A 94 3.44 -18.03 2.65
N ALA A 95 3.48 -19.37 2.64
CA ALA A 95 4.73 -20.13 2.50
C ALA A 95 5.45 -19.83 1.16
N ASN A 96 4.71 -19.83 0.05
CA ASN A 96 5.22 -19.58 -1.30
C ASN A 96 4.37 -18.54 -2.05
N THR A 97 3.67 -17.67 -1.32
CA THR A 97 2.77 -16.68 -1.92
C THR A 97 2.86 -15.36 -1.18
N ILE A 98 2.64 -14.27 -1.90
CA ILE A 98 2.30 -12.98 -1.30
C ILE A 98 0.98 -12.48 -1.88
N GLU A 99 0.21 -11.81 -1.03
CA GLU A 99 -1.08 -11.24 -1.41
C GLU A 99 -1.21 -9.82 -0.90
N GLY A 100 -2.02 -9.05 -1.60
CA GLY A 100 -2.26 -7.68 -1.24
C GLY A 100 -3.47 -7.12 -1.95
N GLU A 101 -3.60 -5.80 -1.90
CA GLU A 101 -4.69 -5.07 -2.51
C GLU A 101 -4.18 -4.03 -3.51
N VAL A 102 -5.03 -3.73 -4.48
CA VAL A 102 -4.85 -2.65 -5.43
C VAL A 102 -6.13 -1.85 -5.57
N SER A 103 -5.99 -0.54 -5.63
CA SER A 103 -7.06 0.40 -5.95
C SER A 103 -6.57 1.40 -7.00
N PRO A 104 -7.37 1.81 -8.00
CA PRO A 104 -8.69 1.27 -8.30
C PRO A 104 -8.59 -0.21 -8.70
N GLY A 105 -9.65 -0.98 -8.49
CA GLY A 105 -9.68 -2.41 -8.81
C GLY A 105 -9.37 -2.72 -10.27
N SER A 106 -9.59 -1.76 -11.18
CA SER A 106 -9.32 -1.85 -12.61
C SER A 106 -7.86 -1.63 -13.03
N ALA A 107 -6.97 -1.23 -12.11
CA ALA A 107 -5.56 -0.97 -12.45
C ALA A 107 -4.90 -2.21 -13.08
N THR A 108 -4.01 -2.05 -14.05
CA THR A 108 -3.21 -3.18 -14.55
C THR A 108 -2.05 -3.45 -13.59
N LEU A 109 -1.66 -4.71 -13.42
CA LEU A 109 -0.55 -5.12 -12.54
C LEU A 109 0.54 -5.83 -13.32
N ARG A 110 1.79 -5.50 -13.00
CA ARG A 110 2.98 -6.26 -13.43
C ARG A 110 3.88 -6.45 -12.22
N ALA A 111 4.43 -7.65 -12.06
CA ALA A 111 5.38 -7.93 -10.99
C ALA A 111 6.66 -8.51 -11.56
N THR A 112 7.79 -8.11 -10.97
CA THR A 112 9.12 -8.56 -11.36
C THR A 112 9.95 -8.84 -10.12
N ALA A 113 10.85 -9.82 -10.21
CA ALA A 113 11.95 -9.99 -9.28
C ALA A 113 13.27 -9.94 -10.06
N LYS A 114 14.06 -8.87 -9.88
CA LYS A 114 15.23 -8.56 -10.72
C LYS A 114 14.85 -8.55 -12.22
N ARG A 115 15.28 -9.56 -12.98
CA ARG A 115 15.02 -9.72 -14.43
C ARG A 115 13.90 -10.72 -14.75
N GLN A 116 13.30 -11.33 -13.73
CA GLN A 116 12.26 -12.34 -13.89
C GLN A 116 10.88 -11.70 -13.74
N THR A 117 10.01 -11.90 -14.73
CA THR A 117 8.58 -11.57 -14.62
C THR A 117 7.87 -12.59 -13.73
N LEU A 118 7.08 -12.12 -12.78
CA LEU A 118 6.27 -12.94 -11.89
C LEU A 118 4.80 -12.93 -12.35
N LYS A 119 4.13 -14.07 -12.23
CA LYS A 119 2.70 -14.18 -12.55
C LYS A 119 1.89 -13.52 -11.44
N VAL A 120 1.10 -12.50 -11.80
CA VAL A 120 0.12 -11.86 -10.91
C VAL A 120 -1.27 -12.42 -11.22
N SER A 121 -1.97 -12.90 -10.20
CA SER A 121 -3.36 -13.33 -10.28
C SER A 121 -4.28 -12.40 -9.48
N ARG A 122 -5.57 -12.34 -9.85
CA ARG A 122 -6.61 -11.55 -9.19
C ARG A 122 -7.72 -12.46 -8.69
N PRO A 123 -7.60 -13.03 -7.48
CA PRO A 123 -8.60 -14.00 -6.98
C PRO A 123 -9.99 -13.37 -6.80
N ALA A 124 -10.06 -12.10 -6.40
CA ALA A 124 -11.27 -11.28 -6.39
C ALA A 124 -10.87 -9.81 -6.15
N PRO A 125 -11.58 -8.79 -6.67
CA PRO A 125 -11.32 -7.40 -6.28
C PRO A 125 -11.44 -7.20 -4.76
N PRO A 126 -10.61 -6.35 -4.12
CA PRO A 126 -9.45 -5.61 -4.67
C PRO A 126 -8.13 -6.39 -4.65
N ARG A 127 -8.19 -7.71 -4.45
CA ARG A 127 -7.04 -8.56 -4.13
C ARG A 127 -6.19 -8.93 -5.34
N TRP A 128 -4.88 -8.96 -5.13
CA TRP A 128 -3.89 -9.56 -6.02
C TRP A 128 -3.08 -10.63 -5.27
N ARG A 129 -2.52 -11.59 -6.01
CA ARG A 129 -1.65 -12.64 -5.49
C ARG A 129 -0.51 -12.93 -6.45
N ILE A 130 0.68 -13.15 -5.90
CA ILE A 130 1.87 -13.62 -6.62
C ILE A 130 2.31 -14.95 -5.99
N GLU A 131 2.49 -15.96 -6.82
CA GLU A 131 3.20 -17.19 -6.43
C GLU A 131 4.71 -16.94 -6.54
N LEU A 132 5.44 -17.28 -5.49
CA LEU A 132 6.87 -17.07 -5.38
C LEU A 132 7.64 -18.31 -5.89
N PRO A 133 8.42 -18.20 -6.97
CA PRO A 133 9.40 -19.21 -7.33
C PRO A 133 10.41 -19.39 -6.19
N LYS A 134 10.93 -20.61 -5.99
CA LYS A 134 11.89 -20.93 -4.91
C LYS A 134 13.13 -20.03 -4.86
N SER A 135 13.52 -19.45 -6.01
CA SER A 135 14.69 -18.58 -6.16
C SER A 135 14.41 -17.10 -5.89
N VAL A 136 13.16 -16.70 -5.71
CA VAL A 136 12.76 -15.30 -5.56
C VAL A 136 12.71 -14.93 -4.09
N ARG A 137 13.44 -13.87 -3.72
CA ARG A 137 13.39 -13.28 -2.38
C ARG A 137 12.46 -12.08 -2.37
N LEU A 138 11.82 -11.81 -1.23
CA LEU A 138 10.83 -10.75 -1.11
C LEU A 138 11.41 -9.36 -1.41
N GLU A 139 12.63 -9.09 -0.95
CA GLU A 139 13.32 -7.82 -1.17
C GLU A 139 13.60 -7.52 -2.65
N ASP A 140 13.59 -8.54 -3.50
CA ASP A 140 13.84 -8.40 -4.92
C ASP A 140 12.56 -8.08 -5.71
N ILE A 141 11.38 -8.13 -5.07
CA ILE A 141 10.07 -7.97 -5.71
C ILE A 141 9.71 -6.50 -5.88
N GLU A 142 9.36 -6.16 -7.12
CA GLU A 142 8.73 -4.90 -7.50
C GLU A 142 7.37 -5.19 -8.14
N ILE A 143 6.35 -4.43 -7.75
CA ILE A 143 5.00 -4.50 -8.31
C ILE A 143 4.65 -3.13 -8.85
N VAL A 144 4.24 -3.08 -10.11
CA VAL A 144 3.80 -1.87 -10.79
C VAL A 144 2.29 -1.94 -10.98
N ALA A 145 1.58 -0.91 -10.52
CA ALA A 145 0.17 -0.70 -10.85
C ALA A 145 0.02 0.51 -11.77
N GLN A 146 -0.85 0.40 -12.77
CA GLN A 146 -1.13 1.48 -13.72
C GLN A 146 -2.65 1.63 -13.94
N SER A 147 -3.14 2.86 -13.83
CA SER A 147 -4.52 3.25 -14.15
C SER A 147 -4.51 4.55 -14.94
N GLY A 148 -5.02 4.52 -16.17
CA GLY A 148 -4.90 5.65 -17.09
C GLY A 148 -3.44 6.09 -17.28
N ALA A 149 -3.18 7.37 -17.05
CA ALA A 149 -1.83 7.97 -17.11
C ALA A 149 -1.01 7.79 -15.82
N HIS A 150 -1.64 7.35 -14.72
CA HIS A 150 -0.98 7.24 -13.43
C HIS A 150 -0.34 5.86 -13.26
N ARG A 151 0.87 5.85 -12.73
CA ARG A 151 1.65 4.64 -12.48
C ARG A 151 2.33 4.73 -11.12
N VAL A 152 2.21 3.67 -10.32
CA VAL A 152 2.90 3.53 -9.04
C VAL A 152 3.75 2.27 -9.05
N THR A 153 4.88 2.31 -8.34
CA THR A 153 5.73 1.13 -8.12
C THR A 153 5.82 0.89 -6.62
N LEU A 154 5.50 -0.33 -6.20
CA LEU A 154 5.74 -0.84 -4.85
C LEU A 154 6.98 -1.73 -4.90
N ARG A 155 8.04 -1.31 -4.22
CA ARG A 155 9.25 -2.14 -4.01
C ARG A 155 9.21 -2.69 -2.60
N LEU A 156 9.12 -4.02 -2.46
CA LEU A 156 8.93 -4.60 -1.12
C LEU A 156 10.12 -4.39 -0.21
N ARG A 157 11.33 -4.20 -0.75
CA ARG A 157 12.50 -3.80 0.05
C ARG A 157 12.39 -2.42 0.71
N GLU A 158 11.51 -1.55 0.22
CA GLU A 158 11.36 -0.17 0.69
C GLU A 158 10.18 -0.01 1.63
N SER A 159 9.04 -0.64 1.31
CA SER A 159 7.80 -0.51 2.06
C SER A 159 6.81 -1.63 1.69
N PRO A 160 5.88 -2.03 2.58
CA PRO A 160 4.78 -2.90 2.22
C PRO A 160 3.64 -2.20 1.47
N TYR A 161 3.66 -0.88 1.33
CA TYR A 161 2.66 -0.12 0.56
C TYR A 161 3.26 1.10 -0.13
N SER A 162 2.61 1.54 -1.20
CA SER A 162 2.96 2.75 -1.94
C SER A 162 2.57 4.05 -1.21
N HIS A 163 3.04 5.21 -1.68
CA HIS A 163 2.63 6.53 -1.16
C HIS A 163 3.00 6.80 0.31
N THR A 164 4.14 6.27 0.76
CA THR A 164 4.69 6.53 2.11
C THR A 164 5.19 7.96 2.31
N LYS A 165 5.21 8.78 1.24
CA LYS A 165 5.60 10.20 1.20
C LYS A 165 4.68 10.94 0.24
#